data_AF-F0Y7C6-F1
#
_entry.id   AF-F0Y7C6-F1
#
_cell.length_a   1.000
_cell.length_b   1.000
_cell.length_c   1.000
_cell.angle_alpha   90.00
_cell.angle_beta   90.00
_cell.angle_gamma   90.00
#
_symmetry.space_group_name_H-M   'P 1'
#
loop_
_entity.id
_entity.type
_entity.pdbx_description
1 polymer ?
#
loop_
_entity_poly.entity_id
_entity_poly.type
_entity_poly.pdbx_seq_one_letter_code
_entity_poly.pdbx_strand_id
1 'polypeptide(L)'
;HVETRKAEGIVPKPLDAAQCAQLVEQLKAPEDDEAFLLELLRDRVPPGVDEAAYVKASFLAALVSGEATSPIVDKYEVMRLLGT
;
A
#
# COMPACT_ATOMS: atom_id res chain seq x y z
N HIS A 1 13.14 -1.60 -10.07
CA HIS A 1 14.59 -1.71 -9.80
C HIS A 1 14.82 -1.86 -8.29
N VAL A 2 14.42 -3.01 -7.74
CA VAL A 2 14.51 -3.37 -6.30
C VAL A 2 15.73 -4.24 -6.02
N GLU A 3 16.24 -4.94 -7.04
CA GLU A 3 17.29 -5.96 -6.88
C GLU A 3 18.65 -5.39 -6.45
N THR A 4 18.99 -4.16 -6.82
CA THR A 4 20.32 -3.59 -6.53
C THR A 4 20.46 -3.02 -5.11
N ARG A 5 19.36 -2.76 -4.39
CA ARG A 5 19.38 -2.10 -3.08
C ARG A 5 19.32 -3.06 -1.88
N LYS A 6 18.83 -4.29 -2.10
CA LYS A 6 18.71 -5.32 -1.04
C LYS A 6 20.09 -5.79 -0.54
N ALA A 7 21.13 -5.68 -1.39
CA ALA A 7 22.50 -6.08 -1.08
C ALA A 7 23.24 -5.12 -0.13
N GLU A 8 22.81 -3.86 -0.01
CA GLU A 8 23.50 -2.84 0.79
C GLU A 8 22.87 -2.60 2.18
N GLY A 9 21.83 -3.35 2.55
CA GLY A 9 21.12 -3.15 3.82
C GLY A 9 20.37 -1.82 3.91
N ILE A 10 20.20 -1.12 2.77
CA ILE A 10 19.50 0.16 2.70
C ILE A 10 18.01 -0.13 2.55
N VAL A 11 17.24 0.27 3.55
CA VAL A 11 15.78 0.26 3.49
C VAL A 11 15.35 0.97 2.19
N PRO A 12 14.46 0.37 1.37
CA PRO A 12 14.11 0.98 0.09
C PRO A 12 13.57 2.42 0.28
N LYS A 13 13.43 3.18 -0.81
CA LYS A 13 12.75 4.49 -0.71
C LYS A 13 11.25 4.30 -0.50
N PRO A 14 10.56 5.20 0.23
CA PRO A 14 9.11 5.24 0.27
C PRO A 14 8.52 5.21 -1.14
N LEU A 15 7.32 4.67 -1.27
CA LEU A 15 6.59 4.61 -2.53
C LEU A 15 6.18 6.02 -2.95
N ASP A 16 6.37 6.32 -4.23
CA ASP A 16 5.73 7.47 -4.86
C ASP A 16 4.26 7.17 -5.22
N ALA A 17 3.54 8.18 -5.70
CA ALA A 17 2.12 8.05 -6.03
C ALA A 17 1.85 7.01 -7.14
N ALA A 18 2.73 6.90 -8.13
CA ALA A 18 2.58 5.96 -9.23
C ALA A 18 2.79 4.51 -8.75
N GLN A 19 3.78 4.29 -7.89
CA GLN A 19 4.03 3.01 -7.25
C GLN A 19 2.90 2.63 -6.28
N CYS A 20 2.36 3.60 -5.53
CA CYS A 20 1.22 3.35 -4.66
C CYS A 20 -0.04 3.00 -5.47
N ALA A 21 -0.26 3.62 -6.63
CA ALA A 21 -1.37 3.28 -7.52
C ALA A 21 -1.24 1.85 -8.08
N GLN A 22 -0.02 1.44 -8.45
CA GLN A 22 0.25 0.06 -8.87
C GLN A 22 0.01 -0.93 -7.73
N LEU A 23 0.49 -0.61 -6.52
CA LEU A 23 0.25 -1.41 -5.33
C LEU A 23 -1.26 -1.59 -5.07
N VAL A 24 -2.07 -0.55 -5.24
CA VAL A 24 -3.53 -0.64 -5.08
C VAL A 24 -4.15 -1.67 -6.01
N GLU A 25 -3.73 -1.73 -7.28
CA GLU A 25 -4.24 -2.73 -8.21
C GLU A 25 -3.81 -4.15 -7.81
N GLN A 26 -2.57 -4.33 -7.36
CA GLN A 26 -2.10 -5.61 -6.82
C GLN A 26 -2.83 -6.02 -5.55
N LEU A 27 -3.19 -5.07 -4.68
CA LEU A 27 -3.98 -5.36 -3.49
C LEU A 27 -5.39 -5.82 -3.83
N LYS A 28 -5.98 -5.35 -4.93
CA LYS A 28 -7.30 -5.79 -5.41
C LYS A 28 -7.24 -7.19 -6.03
N ALA A 29 -6.15 -7.52 -6.72
CA ALA A 29 -5.93 -8.80 -7.39
C ALA A 29 -4.46 -9.25 -7.21
N PRO A 30 -4.13 -9.89 -6.07
CA PRO A 30 -2.75 -10.23 -5.76
C PRO A 30 -2.24 -11.39 -6.63
N GLU A 31 -1.17 -11.14 -7.36
CA GLU A 31 -0.36 -12.16 -8.04
C GLU A 31 0.98 -12.40 -7.32
N ASP A 32 1.39 -11.42 -6.50
CA ASP A 32 2.61 -11.44 -5.70
C ASP A 32 2.32 -11.89 -4.24
N ASP A 33 3.37 -11.96 -3.42
CA ASP A 33 3.28 -12.30 -2.00
C ASP A 33 2.41 -11.29 -1.23
N GLU A 34 1.26 -11.76 -0.75
CA GLU A 34 0.27 -10.97 0.00
C GLU A 34 0.88 -10.27 1.22
N ALA A 35 1.77 -10.94 1.95
CA ALA A 35 2.41 -10.38 3.14
C ALA A 35 3.32 -9.21 2.77
N PHE A 36 4.02 -9.32 1.64
CA PHE A 36 4.86 -8.26 1.13
C PHE A 36 4.03 -7.06 0.65
N LEU A 37 2.93 -7.29 -0.07
CA LEU A 37 2.02 -6.22 -0.50
C LEU A 37 1.43 -5.46 0.70
N LEU A 38 1.07 -6.17 1.76
CA LEU A 38 0.61 -5.57 3.02
C LEU A 38 1.71 -4.76 3.72
N GLU A 39 2.95 -5.26 3.76
CA GLU A 39 4.10 -4.51 4.29
C GLU A 39 4.32 -3.21 3.50
N LEU A 40 4.25 -3.26 2.17
CA LEU A 40 4.35 -2.09 1.32
C LEU A 40 3.28 -1.03 1.66
N LEU A 41 2.03 -1.46 1.83
CA LEU A 41 0.91 -0.56 2.17
C LEU A 41 1.07 0.06 3.57
N ARG A 42 1.58 -0.71 4.53
CA ARG A 42 1.74 -0.30 5.94
C ARG A 42 2.90 0.65 6.13
N ASP A 43 4.08 0.24 5.67
CA ASP A 43 5.35 0.80 6.15
C ASP A 43 6.08 1.62 5.08
N ARG A 44 5.62 1.56 3.83
CA ARG A 44 6.35 2.11 2.68
C ARG A 44 5.61 3.23 1.97
N VAL A 45 4.34 3.48 2.29
CA VAL A 45 3.65 4.70 1.86
C VAL A 45 3.99 5.84 2.83
N PRO A 46 4.47 7.00 2.35
CA PRO A 46 4.75 8.14 3.24
C PRO A 46 3.46 8.62 3.95
N PRO A 47 3.55 9.05 5.22
CA PRO A 47 2.40 9.62 5.94
C PRO A 47 2.14 11.09 5.53
N GLY A 48 0.96 11.61 5.87
CA GLY A 48 0.62 13.03 5.72
C GLY A 48 -0.10 13.37 4.42
N VAL A 49 0.21 14.54 3.83
CA VAL A 49 -0.47 15.10 2.64
C VAL A 49 0.27 14.84 1.33
N ASP A 50 1.16 13.85 1.31
CA ASP A 50 1.85 13.43 0.09
C ASP A 50 0.89 12.79 -0.91
N GLU A 51 1.23 12.84 -2.20
CA GLU A 51 0.40 12.24 -3.25
C GLU A 51 0.23 10.73 -3.07
N ALA A 52 1.26 10.01 -2.62
CA ALA A 52 1.14 8.58 -2.32
C ALA A 52 0.22 8.32 -1.11
N ALA A 53 0.27 9.19 -0.10
CA ALA A 53 -0.64 9.14 1.05
C ALA A 53 -2.09 9.34 0.61
N TYR A 54 -2.34 10.26 -0.31
CA TYR A 54 -3.66 10.50 -0.89
C TYR A 54 -4.20 9.27 -1.65
N VAL A 55 -3.35 8.59 -2.44
CA VAL A 55 -3.72 7.35 -3.13
C VAL A 55 -4.09 6.25 -2.13
N LYS A 56 -3.26 6.04 -1.10
CA LYS A 56 -3.56 5.08 -0.01
C LYS A 56 -4.88 5.41 0.68
N ALA A 57 -5.08 6.66 1.11
CA ALA A 57 -6.30 7.08 1.79
C ALA A 57 -7.54 6.90 0.92
N SER A 58 -7.46 7.24 -0.37
CA SER A 58 -8.57 7.06 -1.32
C SER A 58 -8.94 5.59 -1.50
N PHE A 59 -7.94 4.71 -1.61
CA PHE A 59 -8.17 3.27 -1.69
C PHE A 59 -8.81 2.72 -0.40
N LEU A 60 -8.27 3.07 0.77
CA LEU A 60 -8.80 2.64 2.06
C LEU A 60 -10.25 3.12 2.24
N ALA A 61 -10.56 4.37 1.86
CA ALA A 61 -11.93 4.89 1.87
C ALA A 61 -12.86 4.10 0.93
N ALA A 62 -12.41 3.75 -0.27
CA ALA A 62 -13.18 2.94 -1.21
C ALA A 62 -13.45 1.51 -0.69
N LEU A 63 -12.53 0.93 0.08
CA LEU A 63 -12.75 -0.35 0.77
C LEU A 63 -13.82 -0.22 1.88
N VAL A 64 -13.84 0.90 2.61
CA VAL A 64 -14.87 1.17 3.63
C VAL A 64 -16.25 1.35 2.99
N SER A 65 -16.34 2.12 1.89
CA SER A 65 -17.61 2.38 1.19
C SER A 65 -18.10 1.19 0.37
N GLY A 66 -17.23 0.21 0.10
CA GLY A 66 -17.54 -0.96 -0.74
C GLY A 66 -17.46 -0.68 -2.24
N GLU A 67 -16.92 0.47 -2.65
CA GLU A 67 -16.60 0.80 -4.04
C GLU A 67 -15.42 0.00 -4.58
N ALA A 68 -14.50 -0.40 -3.69
CA ALA A 68 -13.41 -1.31 -3.98
C ALA A 68 -13.47 -2.54 -3.07
N THR A 69 -12.84 -3.62 -3.51
CA THR A 69 -12.63 -4.83 -2.70
C THR A 69 -11.20 -5.31 -2.83
N SER A 70 -10.71 -6.00 -1.81
CA SER A 70 -9.41 -6.66 -1.80
C SER A 70 -9.55 -7.99 -1.07
N PRO A 71 -9.01 -9.10 -1.60
CA PRO A 71 -9.02 -10.38 -0.91
C PRO A 71 -8.08 -10.41 0.30
N ILE A 72 -7.11 -9.49 0.38
CA ILE A 72 -6.01 -9.50 1.37
C ILE A 72 -6.03 -8.34 2.35
N VAL A 73 -6.88 -7.33 2.11
CA VAL A 73 -7.09 -6.20 3.02
C VAL A 73 -8.50 -6.28 3.61
N ASP A 74 -8.59 -6.73 4.86
CA ASP A 74 -9.86 -6.82 5.58
C ASP A 74 -10.30 -5.47 6.20
N LYS A 75 -11.56 -5.38 6.64
CA LYS A 75 -12.12 -4.16 7.23
C LYS A 75 -11.40 -3.70 8.50
N TYR A 76 -10.90 -4.62 9.33
CA TYR A 76 -10.18 -4.25 10.55
C TYR A 76 -8.84 -3.60 10.21
N GLU A 77 -8.15 -4.18 9.24
CA GLU A 77 -6.89 -3.67 8.73
C GLU A 77 -7.05 -2.29 8.08
N VAL A 78 -8.12 -2.08 7.32
CA VAL A 78 -8.45 -0.76 6.75
C VAL A 78 -8.62 0.30 7.84
N MET A 79 -9.39 -0.01 8.89
CA MET A 79 -9.62 0.92 9.99
C MET A 79 -8.34 1.23 10.77
N ARG A 80 -7.47 0.22 10.95
CA ARG A 80 -6.17 0.39 11.57
C ARG A 80 -5.28 1.33 10.77
N LEU A 81 -5.25 1.19 9.45
CA LEU A 81 -4.40 1.97 8.55
C LEU A 81 -4.88 3.40 8.31
N LEU A 82 -6.18 3.69 8.49
CA LEU A 82 -6.70 5.07 8.44
C LEU A 82 -6.38 5.86 9.72
N GLY A 83 -6.09 5.17 10.83
CA GLY A 83 -5.77 5.80 12.12
C GLY A 83 -4.30 6.16 12.31
N THR A 84 -3.42 5.90 11.32
CA THR A 84 -1.97 6.12 11.36
C THR A 84 -1.54 7.26 10.46
#